data_AF-A0A958B7S4-F1
#
_entry.id   AF-A0A958B7S4-F1
#
_cell.length_a   1.000
_cell.length_b   1.000
_cell.length_c   1.000
_cell.angle_alpha   90.00
_cell.angle_beta   90.00
_cell.angle_gamma   90.00
#
_symmetry.space_group_name_H-M   'P 1'
#
loop_
_entity.id
_entity.type
_entity.pdbx_description
1 polymer ?
#
loop_
_entity_poly.entity_id
_entity_poly.type
_entity_poly.pdbx_seq_one_letter_code
_entity_poly.pdbx_strand_id
1 'polypeptide(L)'
;MQIIKLLRGSALGAIAKFAMSAGQINKLVTLPLKGIISEIEAGKTWKGPSADKFIAVLKDEHLKSSQIITGQIETMHGNFMRSIELIDQADTRGQQKANSLGELFSNIFR
;
A
#
# COMPACT_ATOMS: atom_id res chain seq x y z
N MET A 1 -13.14 2.45 24.06
CA MET A 1 -12.18 3.30 23.32
C MET A 1 -10.75 2.74 23.24
N GLN A 2 -10.27 1.87 24.15
CA GLN A 2 -8.92 1.27 24.04
C GLN A 2 -8.77 0.27 22.89
N ILE A 3 -9.80 -0.56 22.63
CA ILE A 3 -9.79 -1.54 21.52
C ILE A 3 -9.69 -0.85 20.14
N ILE A 4 -10.40 0.27 19.95
CA ILE A 4 -10.35 1.06 18.70
C ILE A 4 -8.95 1.64 18.47
N LYS A 5 -8.30 2.17 19.51
CA LYS A 5 -6.91 2.67 19.43
C LYS A 5 -5.91 1.54 19.08
N LEU A 6 -6.13 0.34 19.60
CA LEU A 6 -5.30 -0.84 19.33
C LEU A 6 -5.46 -1.33 17.88
N LEU A 7 -6.68 -1.34 17.37
CA LEU A 7 -7.00 -1.63 15.96
C LEU A 7 -6.38 -0.58 15.02
N ARG A 8 -6.46 0.70 15.38
CA ARG A 8 -5.81 1.80 14.63
C ARG A 8 -4.29 1.65 14.59
N GLY A 9 -3.66 1.36 15.73
CA GLY A 9 -2.21 1.19 15.83
C GLY A 9 -1.70 -0.02 15.04
N SER A 10 -2.41 -1.15 15.08
CA SER A 10 -2.06 -2.34 14.29
C SER A 10 -2.24 -2.12 12.78
N ALA A 11 -3.30 -1.44 12.35
CA ALA A 11 -3.53 -1.07 10.95
C ALA A 11 -2.43 -0.12 10.42
N LEU A 12 -2.07 0.92 11.18
CA LEU A 12 -0.98 1.84 10.82
C LEU A 12 0.38 1.13 10.73
N GLY A 13 0.65 0.19 11.63
CA GLY A 13 1.87 -0.62 11.60
C GLY A 13 1.94 -1.53 10.37
N ALA A 14 0.81 -2.11 9.95
CA ALA A 14 0.74 -2.90 8.72
C ALA A 14 0.95 -2.02 7.47
N ILE A 15 0.30 -0.86 7.41
CA ILE A 15 0.43 0.14 6.33
C ILE A 15 1.89 0.53 6.09
N ALA A 16 2.62 0.86 7.16
CA ALA A 16 4.02 1.27 7.06
C ALA A 16 4.89 0.15 6.45
N LYS A 17 4.64 -1.11 6.82
CA LYS A 17 5.35 -2.27 6.26
C LYS A 17 5.04 -2.46 4.78
N PHE A 18 3.78 -2.28 4.36
CA PHE A 18 3.38 -2.38 2.96
C PHE A 18 4.01 -1.27 2.10
N ALA A 19 3.97 -0.01 2.55
CA ALA A 19 4.58 1.10 1.82
C ALA A 19 6.11 0.91 1.64
N MET A 20 6.80 0.45 2.68
CA MET A 20 8.23 0.10 2.58
C MET A 20 8.47 -1.02 1.58
N SER A 21 7.65 -2.07 1.58
CA SER A 21 7.82 -3.21 0.68
C SER A 21 7.64 -2.85 -0.81
N ALA A 22 6.65 -2.02 -1.16
CA ALA A 22 6.47 -1.53 -2.52
C ALA A 22 7.67 -0.70 -3.00
N GLY A 23 8.13 0.23 -2.16
CA GLY A 23 9.31 1.05 -2.45
C GLY A 23 10.58 0.21 -2.62
N GLN A 24 10.74 -0.85 -1.83
CA GLN A 24 11.87 -1.78 -1.93
C GLN A 24 11.82 -2.62 -3.21
N ILE A 25 10.66 -3.15 -3.60
CA ILE A 25 10.51 -3.91 -4.85
C ILE A 25 10.88 -3.05 -6.06
N ASN A 26 10.41 -1.80 -6.09
CA ASN A 26 10.73 -0.90 -7.19
C ASN A 26 12.25 -0.60 -7.26
N LYS A 27 12.88 -0.36 -6.11
CA LYS A 27 14.32 -0.06 -6.01
C LYS A 27 15.23 -1.25 -6.30
N LEU A 28 14.88 -2.42 -5.81
CA LEU A 28 15.75 -3.59 -5.86
C LEU A 28 15.53 -4.46 -7.11
N VAL A 29 14.34 -4.38 -7.72
CA VAL A 29 13.97 -5.25 -8.84
C VAL A 29 13.67 -4.44 -10.08
N THR A 30 12.67 -3.55 -10.02
CA THR A 30 12.20 -2.83 -11.23
C THR A 30 13.27 -1.92 -11.83
N LEU A 31 13.94 -1.10 -11.01
CA LEU A 31 14.94 -0.13 -11.49
C LEU A 31 16.17 -0.81 -12.12
N PRO A 32 16.81 -1.81 -11.47
CA PRO A 32 17.92 -2.55 -12.09
C PRO A 32 17.52 -3.25 -13.39
N LEU A 33 16.35 -3.89 -13.44
CA LEU A 33 15.86 -4.55 -14.65
C LEU A 33 15.67 -3.56 -15.81
N LYS A 34 15.12 -2.38 -15.55
CA LYS A 34 15.01 -1.32 -16.56
C LYS A 34 16.38 -0.84 -17.05
N GLY A 35 17.36 -0.74 -16.15
CA GLY A 35 18.74 -0.42 -16.49
C GLY A 35 19.34 -1.46 -17.46
N ILE A 36 19.24 -2.74 -17.11
CA ILE A 36 19.72 -3.86 -17.94
C ILE A 36 19.05 -3.84 -19.31
N ILE A 37 17.72 -3.71 -19.37
CA ILE A 37 16.98 -3.63 -20.63
C ILE A 37 17.48 -2.45 -21.46
N SER A 38 17.63 -1.27 -20.86
CA SER A 38 18.08 -0.07 -21.57
C SER A 38 19.49 -0.21 -22.14
N GLU A 39 20.40 -0.90 -21.46
CA GLU A 39 21.75 -1.14 -21.97
C GLU A 39 21.77 -2.11 -23.15
N ILE A 40 20.94 -3.15 -23.11
CA ILE A 40 20.80 -4.13 -24.19
C ILE A 40 20.10 -3.49 -25.39
N GLU A 41 19.04 -2.71 -25.18
CA GLU A 41 18.34 -1.98 -26.25
C GLU A 41 19.20 -0.92 -26.91
N ALA A 42 20.05 -0.23 -26.13
CA ALA A 42 21.06 0.67 -26.66
C ALA A 42 22.20 -0.07 -27.40
N GLY A 43 22.19 -1.40 -27.38
CA GLY A 43 23.18 -2.25 -28.01
C GLY A 43 24.58 -2.08 -27.39
N LYS A 44 24.68 -1.66 -26.13
CA LYS A 44 25.99 -1.39 -25.49
C LYS A 44 26.68 -2.66 -25.03
N THR A 45 25.91 -3.60 -24.50
CA THR A 45 26.42 -4.82 -23.85
C THR A 45 26.09 -6.08 -24.65
N TRP A 46 24.95 -6.14 -25.32
CA TRP A 46 24.51 -7.31 -26.07
C TRP A 46 23.63 -6.90 -27.26
N LYS A 47 23.85 -7.50 -28.43
CA LYS A 47 23.10 -7.26 -29.67
C LYS A 47 22.67 -8.58 -30.32
N GLY A 48 21.61 -8.50 -31.13
CA GLY A 48 21.16 -9.56 -32.01
C GLY A 48 19.85 -10.22 -31.56
N PRO A 49 19.33 -11.18 -32.34
CA PRO A 49 17.97 -11.72 -32.14
C PRO A 49 17.72 -12.39 -30.79
N SER A 50 18.77 -12.88 -30.14
CA SER A 50 18.68 -13.45 -28.78
C SER A 50 18.58 -12.38 -27.70
N ALA A 51 19.21 -11.21 -27.90
CA ALA A 51 19.07 -10.06 -27.03
C ALA A 51 17.64 -9.50 -27.06
N ASP A 52 17.05 -9.41 -28.26
CA ASP A 52 15.66 -8.97 -28.44
C ASP A 52 14.66 -9.90 -27.75
N LYS A 53 14.86 -11.23 -27.89
CA LYS A 53 14.05 -12.24 -27.19
C LYS A 53 14.20 -12.16 -25.67
N PHE A 54 15.42 -11.93 -25.19
CA PHE A 54 15.68 -11.76 -23.76
C PHE A 54 14.99 -10.51 -23.20
N ILE A 55 15.08 -9.38 -23.90
CA ILE A 55 14.35 -8.16 -23.53
C ILE A 55 12.84 -8.42 -23.51
N ALA A 56 12.30 -9.15 -24.49
CA ALA A 56 10.88 -9.48 -24.53
C ALA A 56 10.44 -10.26 -23.28
N VAL A 57 11.19 -11.29 -22.86
CA VAL A 57 10.90 -12.05 -21.63
C VAL A 57 11.00 -11.17 -20.39
N LEU A 58 12.04 -10.34 -20.27
CA LEU A 58 12.19 -9.44 -19.12
C LEU A 58 11.04 -8.42 -19.02
N LYS A 59 10.55 -7.93 -20.16
CA LYS A 59 9.42 -6.99 -20.20
C LYS A 59 8.10 -7.68 -19.88
N ASP A 60 7.81 -8.81 -20.50
CA ASP A 60 6.48 -9.44 -20.42
C ASP A 60 6.27 -10.24 -19.13
N GLU A 61 7.32 -10.88 -18.61
CA GLU A 61 7.20 -11.68 -17.39
C GLU A 61 7.62 -10.88 -16.15
N HIS A 62 8.86 -10.38 -16.12
CA HIS A 62 9.44 -9.87 -14.88
C HIS A 62 8.97 -8.44 -14.53
N LEU A 63 9.01 -7.51 -15.48
CA LEU A 63 8.54 -6.14 -15.24
C LEU A 63 7.04 -6.11 -14.95
N LYS A 64 6.25 -6.83 -15.75
CA LYS A 64 4.80 -6.93 -15.57
C LYS A 64 4.44 -7.54 -14.22
N SER A 65 5.09 -8.64 -13.82
CA SER A 65 4.85 -9.25 -12.51
C SER A 65 5.21 -8.30 -11.36
N SER A 66 6.33 -7.59 -11.47
CA SER A 66 6.73 -6.59 -10.47
C SER A 66 5.73 -5.43 -10.36
N GLN A 67 5.16 -5.00 -11.48
CA GLN A 67 4.10 -3.99 -11.51
C GLN A 67 2.80 -4.50 -10.87
N ILE A 68 2.39 -5.73 -11.17
CA ILE A 68 1.20 -6.35 -10.57
C ILE A 68 1.34 -6.41 -9.04
N ILE A 69 2.48 -6.89 -8.54
CA ILE A 69 2.74 -6.96 -7.10
C ILE A 69 2.71 -5.57 -6.47
N THR A 70 3.36 -4.59 -7.10
CA THR A 70 3.36 -3.20 -6.62
C THR A 70 1.94 -2.63 -6.56
N GLY A 71 1.14 -2.82 -7.62
CA GLY A 71 -0.25 -2.36 -7.67
C GLY A 71 -1.15 -3.05 -6.64
N GLN A 72 -0.93 -4.33 -6.34
CA GLN A 72 -1.62 -5.03 -5.26
C GLN A 72 -1.27 -4.45 -3.88
N ILE A 73 0.01 -4.14 -3.63
CA ILE A 73 0.46 -3.52 -2.39
C ILE A 73 -0.16 -2.12 -2.22
N GLU A 74 -0.19 -1.31 -3.28
CA GLU A 74 -0.82 0.01 -3.28
C GLU A 74 -2.34 -0.07 -3.03
N THR A 75 -3.01 -1.05 -3.64
CA THR A 75 -4.44 -1.30 -3.40
C THR A 75 -4.72 -1.69 -1.96
N MET A 76 -3.92 -2.61 -1.40
CA MET A 76 -4.02 -3.00 0.01
C MET A 76 -3.79 -1.80 0.93
N HIS A 77 -2.76 -0.99 0.66
CA HIS A 77 -2.48 0.24 1.38
C HIS A 77 -3.69 1.19 1.40
N GLY A 78 -4.30 1.45 0.23
CA GLY A 78 -5.51 2.27 0.12
C GLY A 78 -6.69 1.72 0.92
N ASN A 79 -6.91 0.40 0.88
CA ASN A 79 -7.97 -0.25 1.65
C ASN A 79 -7.76 -0.15 3.17
N PHE A 80 -6.51 -0.26 3.65
CA PHE A 80 -6.20 -0.08 5.06
C PHE A 80 -6.39 1.39 5.50
N MET A 81 -5.96 2.36 4.69
CA MET A 81 -6.21 3.78 4.97
C MET A 81 -7.71 4.08 5.08
N ARG A 82 -8.51 3.58 4.13
CA ARG A 82 -9.98 3.71 4.18
C ARG A 82 -10.59 3.05 5.41
N SER A 83 -10.06 1.90 5.82
CA SER A 83 -10.53 1.20 7.02
C SER A 83 -10.25 2.02 8.29
N ILE A 84 -9.10 2.71 8.37
CA ILE A 84 -8.80 3.63 9.48
C ILE A 84 -9.76 4.81 9.49
N GLU A 85 -10.03 5.41 8.34
CA GLU A 85 -11.00 6.51 8.25
C GLU A 85 -12.39 6.11 8.73
N LEU A 86 -12.85 4.91 8.36
CA LEU A 86 -14.14 4.38 8.83
C LEU A 86 -14.15 4.15 10.36
N ILE A 87 -13.04 3.68 10.91
CA ILE A 87 -12.89 3.50 12.36
C ILE A 87 -12.91 4.87 13.07
N ASP A 88 -12.19 5.87 12.56
CA ASP A 88 -12.14 7.21 13.16
C ASP A 88 -13.54 7.90 13.10
N GLN A 89 -14.28 7.72 12.00
CA GLN A 89 -15.67 8.19 11.89
C GLN A 89 -16.60 7.47 12.88
N ALA A 90 -16.44 6.16 13.06
CA ALA A 90 -17.22 5.40 14.02
C ALA A 90 -16.95 5.83 15.47
N ASP A 91 -15.68 6.09 15.83
CA ASP A 91 -15.30 6.58 17.16
C ASP A 91 -15.91 7.96 17.44
N THR A 92 -15.86 8.86 16.45
CA THR A 92 -16.45 10.20 16.54
C THR A 92 -17.96 10.14 16.76
N ARG A 93 -18.68 9.31 15.99
CA ARG A 93 -20.14 9.10 16.16
C ARG A 93 -20.47 8.47 17.52
N GLY A 94 -19.64 7.53 17.98
CA GLY A 94 -19.77 6.90 19.28
C GLY A 94 -19.64 7.89 20.43
N GLN A 95 -18.63 8.77 20.39
CA GLN A 95 -18.43 9.84 21.37
C GLN A 95 -19.58 10.84 21.36
N GLN A 96 -20.03 11.29 20.19
CA GLN A 96 -21.17 12.21 20.08
C GLN A 96 -22.43 11.62 20.71
N LYS A 97 -22.68 10.32 20.49
CA LYS A 97 -23.84 9.63 21.07
C LYS A 97 -23.70 9.38 22.58
N ALA A 98 -22.50 9.09 23.06
CA ALA A 98 -22.24 8.97 24.49
C ALA A 98 -22.44 10.31 25.21
N ASN A 99 -21.97 11.41 24.61
CA ASN A 99 -22.14 12.76 25.15
C ASN A 99 -23.62 13.15 25.19
N SER A 100 -24.39 12.89 24.13
CA SER A 100 -25.83 13.21 24.13
C SER A 100 -26.63 12.39 25.13
N LEU A 101 -26.27 11.12 25.35
CA LEU A 101 -26.86 10.31 26.42
C LEU A 101 -26.47 10.85 27.80
N GLY A 102 -25.21 11.26 27.99
CA GLY A 102 -24.74 11.88 29.23
C GLY A 102 -25.52 13.16 29.57
N GLU A 103 -25.78 14.03 28.59
CA GLU A 103 -26.60 15.24 28.76
C GLU A 103 -28.06 14.89 29.10
N LEU A 104 -28.65 13.91 28.41
CA LEU A 104 -30.02 13.44 28.69
C LEU A 104 -30.15 12.92 30.12
N PHE A 105 -29.24 12.06 30.57
CA PHE A 105 -29.28 11.52 31.94
C PHE A 105 -28.92 12.58 32.98
N SER A 106 -27.98 13.48 32.68
CA SER A 106 -27.66 14.62 33.57
C SER A 106 -28.86 15.53 33.82
N ASN A 107 -29.76 15.68 32.84
CA ASN A 107 -30.98 16.47 33.00
C ASN A 107 -32.11 15.74 33.73
N ILE A 108 -32.04 14.40 33.87
CA ILE A 108 -33.02 13.60 34.63
C ILE A 108 -32.71 13.61 36.13
N PHE A 109 -31.42 13.71 36.51
CA PHE A 109 -30.98 13.74 37.90
C PHE A 109 -30.82 15.16 38.48
N ARG A 110 -31.39 16.17 37.82
CA ARG A 110 -31.47 17.56 38.28
C ARG A 110 -32.89 17.90 38.70
#